data_AF-A0A520C5A1-F1
#
_entry.id   AF-A0A520C5A1-F1
#
_cell.length_a   1.000
_cell.length_b   1.000
_cell.length_c   1.000
_cell.angle_alpha   90.00
_cell.angle_beta   90.00
_cell.angle_gamma   90.00
#
_symmetry.space_group_name_H-M   'P 1'
#
loop_
_entity.id
_entity.type
_entity.pdbx_description
1 polymer ?
#
loop_
_entity_poly.entity_id
_entity_poly.type
_entity_poly.pdbx_seq_one_letter_code
_entity_poly.pdbx_strand_id
1 'polypeptide(L)'
;KQVEFLEKDSTQKKDVNLAFEERSKLIYQVDSIGKVLVKEGNGHLIDTTKSAKDQFVEEGDYKDGFKDGVWKGHYVSGKSNYVESYTLGKFISGVNTVGDKTYEYTILESRPQYKGGINAFYKYLGNSIRYPSDAYKSGISGSVHVSFTIEKDGKVSDVTVVKSVFGPIDEEALRVVNASPKWIPGMQRGLPVKVKYNIPISFKLR
;
A
#
# COMPACT_ATOMS: atom_id res chain seq x y z
N LYS A 1 -15.92 -28.39 -6.96
CA LYS A 1 -17.22 -28.00 -6.37
C LYS A 1 -17.15 -26.51 -6.10
N GLN A 2 -18.13 -25.76 -6.61
CA GLN A 2 -18.20 -24.29 -6.64
C GLN A 2 -18.01 -23.66 -5.25
N VAL A 3 -17.28 -22.54 -5.22
CA VAL A 3 -17.24 -21.60 -4.10
C VAL A 3 -18.38 -20.62 -4.33
N GLU A 4 -19.35 -20.60 -3.41
CA GLU A 4 -20.52 -19.74 -3.48
C GLU A 4 -20.18 -18.41 -2.82
N PHE A 5 -20.14 -17.34 -3.61
CA PHE A 5 -20.06 -15.96 -3.15
C PHE A 5 -21.46 -15.35 -3.36
N LEU A 6 -22.15 -14.99 -2.28
CA LEU A 6 -23.43 -14.28 -2.35
C LEU A 6 -23.25 -12.80 -2.02
N GLU A 7 -24.00 -11.98 -2.77
CA GLU A 7 -23.75 -10.58 -3.10
C GLU A 7 -24.19 -9.51 -2.07
N LYS A 8 -23.57 -8.35 -2.28
CA LYS A 8 -23.79 -6.96 -1.88
C LYS A 8 -25.20 -6.55 -1.40
N ASP A 9 -25.19 -5.60 -0.47
CA ASP A 9 -26.12 -4.46 -0.48
C ASP A 9 -25.36 -3.13 -0.39
N SER A 10 -25.85 -2.12 -1.10
CA SER A 10 -25.19 -0.85 -1.37
C SER A 10 -25.99 0.31 -0.80
N THR A 11 -25.41 1.08 0.13
CA THR A 11 -25.49 2.55 0.21
C THR A 11 -24.91 3.06 1.53
N GLN A 12 -23.83 3.85 1.48
CA GLN A 12 -23.70 5.17 2.14
C GLN A 12 -22.23 5.64 2.13
N LYS A 13 -22.03 6.85 1.61
CA LYS A 13 -20.80 7.64 1.75
C LYS A 13 -20.47 7.80 3.24
N LYS A 14 -19.32 7.28 3.70
CA LYS A 14 -18.71 7.66 4.98
C LYS A 14 -17.18 7.70 4.87
N ASP A 15 -16.62 8.58 5.67
CA ASP A 15 -15.31 9.18 5.62
C ASP A 15 -14.11 8.25 5.42
N VAL A 16 -13.08 8.77 4.74
CA VAL A 16 -11.87 8.08 4.24
C VAL A 16 -10.89 7.65 5.34
N ASN A 17 -11.36 7.38 6.57
CA ASN A 17 -10.51 6.96 7.70
C ASN A 17 -11.14 5.90 8.63
N LEU A 18 -12.19 5.18 8.20
CA LEU A 18 -12.88 4.18 9.05
C LEU A 18 -13.07 2.78 8.41
N ALA A 19 -12.36 2.46 7.33
CA ALA A 19 -12.60 1.23 6.56
C ALA A 19 -11.64 0.06 6.90
N PHE A 20 -11.60 -0.41 8.15
CA PHE A 20 -10.86 -1.63 8.54
C PHE A 20 -11.58 -2.52 9.57
N GLU A 21 -12.91 -2.42 9.70
CA GLU A 21 -13.72 -3.18 10.67
C GLU A 21 -14.75 -4.14 10.04
N GLU A 22 -14.54 -4.60 8.82
CA GLU A 22 -15.13 -5.87 8.36
C GLU A 22 -14.03 -6.94 8.35
N ARG A 23 -13.59 -7.35 9.54
CA ARG A 23 -12.65 -8.46 9.66
C ARG A 23 -13.39 -9.74 9.34
N SER A 24 -13.12 -10.30 8.16
CA SER A 24 -13.50 -11.67 7.85
C SER A 24 -12.97 -12.59 8.95
N LYS A 25 -13.85 -13.47 9.46
CA LYS A 25 -13.49 -14.48 10.45
C LYS A 25 -13.09 -15.76 9.75
N LEU A 26 -11.98 -16.36 10.16
CA LEU A 26 -11.64 -17.71 9.75
C LEU A 26 -12.39 -18.69 10.65
N ILE A 27 -13.44 -19.34 10.17
CA ILE A 27 -14.21 -20.29 11.00
C ILE A 27 -13.71 -21.72 10.86
N TYR A 28 -13.18 -22.09 9.70
CA TYR A 28 -12.75 -23.45 9.42
C TYR A 28 -11.61 -23.46 8.40
N GLN A 29 -10.56 -24.24 8.67
CA GLN A 29 -9.45 -24.47 7.74
C GLN A 29 -8.96 -25.91 7.87
N VAL A 30 -8.73 -26.55 6.72
CA VAL A 30 -8.09 -27.85 6.60
C VAL A 30 -6.88 -27.76 5.69
N ASP A 31 -5.86 -28.60 5.92
CA ASP A 31 -4.75 -28.73 4.98
C ASP A 31 -5.09 -29.64 3.79
N SER A 32 -4.15 -29.79 2.86
CA SER A 32 -4.34 -30.59 1.64
C SER A 32 -4.53 -32.09 1.87
N ILE A 33 -4.24 -32.60 3.08
CA ILE A 33 -4.45 -34.00 3.46
C ILE A 33 -5.66 -34.17 4.40
N GLY A 34 -6.45 -33.10 4.61
CA GLY A 34 -7.68 -33.13 5.38
C GLY A 34 -7.51 -32.94 6.89
N LYS A 35 -6.31 -32.59 7.38
CA LYS A 35 -6.08 -32.26 8.79
C LYS A 35 -6.76 -30.93 9.09
N VAL A 36 -7.61 -30.92 10.12
CA VAL A 36 -8.24 -29.70 10.63
C VAL A 36 -7.21 -28.85 11.35
N LEU A 37 -7.00 -27.63 10.87
CA LEU A 37 -6.09 -26.63 11.45
C LEU A 37 -6.86 -25.62 12.30
N VAL A 38 -8.03 -25.20 11.81
CA VAL A 38 -8.94 -24.29 12.52
C VAL A 38 -10.35 -24.86 12.46
N LYS A 39 -11.06 -24.88 13.59
CA LYS A 39 -12.47 -25.27 13.70
C LYS A 39 -13.20 -24.33 14.64
N GLU A 40 -14.39 -23.90 14.24
CA GLU A 40 -15.20 -22.93 15.01
C GLU A 40 -14.40 -21.67 15.36
N GLY A 41 -13.48 -21.27 14.48
CA GLY A 41 -12.61 -20.12 14.67
C GLY A 41 -11.45 -20.27 15.63
N ASN A 42 -11.18 -21.50 16.09
CA ASN A 42 -10.11 -21.78 17.03
C ASN A 42 -9.15 -22.83 16.44
N GLY A 43 -7.85 -22.60 16.61
CA GLY A 43 -6.82 -23.56 16.22
C GLY A 43 -5.54 -22.90 15.71
N HIS A 44 -4.57 -23.74 15.38
CA HIS A 44 -3.26 -23.30 14.92
C HIS A 44 -3.18 -23.40 13.40
N LEU A 45 -2.97 -22.28 12.73
CA LEU A 45 -2.78 -22.23 11.29
C LEU A 45 -1.30 -22.30 10.97
N ILE A 46 -0.96 -23.11 9.96
CA ILE A 46 0.30 -23.03 9.23
C ILE A 46 -0.07 -22.91 7.76
N ASP A 47 0.23 -21.77 7.16
CA ASP A 47 0.00 -21.51 5.75
C ASP A 47 1.33 -21.38 5.00
N THR A 48 1.34 -21.85 3.77
CA THR A 48 2.51 -21.87 2.90
C THR A 48 2.14 -21.36 1.52
N THR A 49 2.60 -20.16 1.22
CA THR A 49 2.45 -19.56 -0.11
C THR A 49 3.70 -19.81 -0.95
N LYS A 50 3.53 -20.46 -2.11
CA LYS A 50 4.62 -20.69 -3.07
C LYS A 50 4.60 -19.64 -4.18
N SER A 51 5.77 -19.10 -4.50
CA SER A 51 6.02 -18.27 -5.68
C SER A 51 7.07 -18.95 -6.56
N ALA A 52 7.24 -18.47 -7.80
CA ALA A 52 8.24 -19.01 -8.72
C ALA A 52 9.69 -18.92 -8.20
N LYS A 53 9.96 -18.07 -7.21
CA LYS A 53 11.32 -17.78 -6.70
C LYS A 53 11.54 -18.19 -5.25
N ASP A 54 10.48 -18.42 -4.48
CA ASP A 54 10.59 -18.67 -3.04
C ASP A 54 9.26 -19.20 -2.47
N GLN A 55 9.33 -19.72 -1.25
CA GLN A 55 8.20 -20.12 -0.43
C GLN A 55 8.14 -19.25 0.82
N PHE A 56 6.94 -18.75 1.14
CA PHE A 56 6.67 -18.00 2.35
C PHE A 56 5.79 -18.84 3.27
N VAL A 57 6.21 -19.01 4.52
CA VAL A 57 5.48 -19.75 5.55
C VAL A 57 5.02 -18.76 6.61
N GLU A 58 3.75 -18.84 7.00
CA GLU A 58 3.18 -18.08 8.12
C GLU A 58 2.48 -19.05 9.08
N GLU A 59 2.68 -18.86 10.37
CA GLU A 59 2.04 -19.66 11.41
C GLU A 59 1.57 -18.81 12.59
N GLY A 60 0.52 -19.26 13.26
CA GLY A 60 0.00 -18.64 14.46
C GLY A 60 -1.39 -19.15 14.83
N ASP A 61 -1.88 -18.69 15.98
CA ASP A 61 -3.14 -19.14 16.52
C ASP A 61 -4.30 -18.25 16.07
N TYR A 62 -5.44 -18.89 15.84
CA TYR A 62 -6.74 -18.25 15.74
C TYR A 62 -7.54 -18.48 17.01
N LYS A 63 -8.21 -17.43 17.47
CA LYS A 63 -9.18 -17.42 18.55
C LYS A 63 -10.43 -16.66 18.12
N ASP A 64 -11.60 -17.28 18.27
CA ASP A 64 -12.90 -16.72 17.86
C ASP A 64 -12.95 -16.21 16.41
N GLY A 65 -12.15 -16.83 15.54
CA GLY A 65 -12.01 -16.54 14.12
C GLY A 65 -11.01 -15.44 13.79
N PHE A 66 -10.23 -14.97 14.76
CA PHE A 66 -9.23 -13.91 14.57
C PHE A 66 -7.82 -14.34 14.96
N LYS A 67 -6.80 -13.78 14.29
CA LYS A 67 -5.39 -13.95 14.69
C LYS A 67 -5.20 -13.53 16.14
N ASP A 68 -4.62 -14.39 16.96
CA ASP A 68 -4.38 -14.14 18.38
C ASP A 68 -2.98 -14.62 18.79
N GLY A 69 -2.39 -13.97 19.77
CA GLY A 69 -1.06 -14.33 20.26
C GLY A 69 0.05 -13.99 19.26
N VAL A 70 1.09 -14.83 19.25
CA VAL A 70 2.29 -14.60 18.45
C VAL A 70 2.14 -15.26 17.08
N TRP A 71 2.34 -14.45 16.05
CA TRP A 71 2.35 -14.85 14.65
C TRP A 71 3.75 -14.74 14.08
N LYS A 72 4.18 -15.76 13.35
CA LYS A 72 5.52 -15.81 12.75
C LYS A 72 5.39 -16.01 11.27
N GLY A 73 6.20 -15.28 10.50
CA GLY A 73 6.31 -15.48 9.07
C GLY A 73 7.75 -15.50 8.63
N HIS A 74 8.10 -16.34 7.67
CA HIS A 74 9.45 -16.37 7.12
C HIS A 74 9.47 -16.85 5.67
N TYR A 75 10.43 -16.32 4.91
CA TYR A 75 10.81 -16.90 3.63
C TYR A 75 11.73 -18.10 3.85
N VAL A 76 11.45 -19.22 3.17
CA VAL A 76 12.27 -20.44 3.26
C VAL A 76 13.70 -20.19 2.78
N SER A 77 13.90 -19.27 1.83
CA SER A 77 15.23 -18.80 1.42
C SER A 77 16.04 -18.11 2.53
N GLY A 78 15.42 -17.73 3.65
CA GLY A 78 16.04 -16.91 4.69
C GLY A 78 16.08 -15.42 4.38
N LYS A 79 15.44 -14.97 3.29
CA LYS A 79 15.44 -13.55 2.86
C LYS A 79 14.96 -12.58 3.94
N SER A 80 13.89 -12.92 4.63
CA SER A 80 13.39 -12.17 5.79
C SER A 80 12.44 -13.02 6.62
N ASN A 81 12.27 -12.63 7.88
CA ASN A 81 11.24 -13.18 8.78
C ASN A 81 10.59 -12.05 9.59
N TYR A 82 9.46 -12.33 10.20
CA TYR A 82 8.84 -11.46 11.18
C TYR A 82 8.23 -12.24 12.34
N VAL A 83 8.08 -11.55 13.46
CA VAL A 83 7.31 -11.96 14.62
C VAL A 83 6.33 -10.83 14.93
N GLU A 84 5.04 -11.12 14.96
CA GLU A 84 3.97 -10.17 15.19
C GLU A 84 3.11 -10.61 16.38
N SER A 85 2.56 -9.66 17.12
CA SER A 85 1.66 -9.91 18.24
C SER A 85 0.27 -9.39 17.92
N TYR A 86 -0.73 -10.23 18.16
CA TYR A 86 -2.14 -9.94 17.94
C TYR A 86 -2.97 -10.20 19.19
N THR A 87 -4.09 -9.49 19.31
CA THR A 87 -5.15 -9.78 20.28
C THR A 87 -6.49 -9.70 19.58
N LEU A 88 -7.18 -10.83 19.42
CA LEU A 88 -8.46 -10.94 18.71
C LEU A 88 -8.46 -10.16 17.36
N GLY A 89 -7.42 -10.41 16.56
CA GLY A 89 -7.20 -9.85 15.23
C GLY A 89 -6.65 -8.43 15.24
N LYS A 90 -6.54 -7.78 16.41
CA LYS A 90 -5.93 -6.46 16.52
C LYS A 90 -4.42 -6.63 16.57
N PHE A 91 -3.75 -6.09 15.56
CA PHE A 91 -2.29 -5.98 15.56
C PHE A 91 -1.82 -5.08 16.71
N ILE A 92 -0.83 -5.55 17.45
CA ILE A 92 -0.24 -4.83 18.60
C ILE A 92 1.13 -4.28 18.22
N SER A 93 2.03 -5.16 17.79
CA SER A 93 3.40 -4.82 17.42
C SER A 93 4.03 -5.94 16.60
N GLY A 94 5.11 -5.63 15.91
CA GLY A 94 5.86 -6.60 15.15
C GLY A 94 7.33 -6.24 15.05
N VAL A 95 8.10 -7.25 14.71
CA VAL A 95 9.53 -7.20 14.52
C VAL A 95 9.82 -7.90 13.20
N ASN A 96 10.43 -7.19 12.26
CA ASN A 96 10.88 -7.75 10.98
C ASN A 96 12.40 -7.86 10.97
N THR A 97 12.92 -9.00 10.55
CA THR A 97 14.35 -9.27 10.48
C THR A 97 14.77 -9.55 9.04
N VAL A 98 15.75 -8.78 8.54
CA VAL A 98 16.33 -8.90 7.20
C VAL A 98 17.85 -8.99 7.34
N GLY A 99 18.41 -10.17 7.11
CA GLY A 99 19.81 -10.44 7.48
C GLY A 99 20.01 -10.21 8.99
N ASP A 100 21.02 -9.42 9.36
CA ASP A 100 21.32 -9.11 10.76
C ASP A 100 20.58 -7.87 11.30
N LYS A 101 19.72 -7.23 10.47
CA LYS A 101 19.00 -6.01 10.84
C LYS A 101 17.58 -6.33 11.27
N THR A 102 17.17 -5.69 12.36
CA THR A 102 15.84 -5.82 12.95
C THR A 102 15.09 -4.48 12.89
N TYR A 103 13.79 -4.53 12.59
CA TYR A 103 12.91 -3.37 12.43
C TYR A 103 11.65 -3.58 13.27
N GLU A 104 11.48 -2.78 14.32
CA GLU A 104 10.28 -2.79 15.15
C GLU A 104 9.20 -1.88 14.55
N TYR A 105 7.94 -2.28 14.64
CA TYR A 105 6.81 -1.50 14.11
C TYR A 105 5.51 -1.75 14.90
N THR A 106 4.71 -0.69 15.00
CA THR A 106 3.35 -0.70 15.58
C THR A 106 2.26 -0.42 14.55
N ILE A 107 2.68 -0.21 13.29
CA ILE A 107 1.79 -0.03 12.13
C ILE A 107 2.24 -1.02 11.06
N LEU A 108 1.35 -1.88 10.60
CA LEU A 108 1.64 -2.89 9.58
C LEU A 108 2.06 -2.26 8.26
N GLU A 109 1.31 -1.26 7.80
CA GLU A 109 1.52 -0.60 6.52
C GLU A 109 1.20 0.89 6.62
N SER A 110 2.03 1.71 5.97
CA SER A 110 1.76 3.14 5.79
C SER A 110 2.04 3.56 4.35
N ARG A 111 1.17 4.42 3.81
CA ARG A 111 1.35 4.99 2.48
C ARG A 111 2.44 6.06 2.50
N PRO A 112 3.13 6.29 1.37
CA PRO A 112 4.05 7.42 1.25
C PRO A 112 3.33 8.74 1.52
N GLN A 113 4.04 9.69 2.11
CA GLN A 113 3.50 11.01 2.45
C GLN A 113 4.44 12.11 2.03
N TYR A 114 3.93 13.13 1.35
CA TYR A 114 4.69 14.34 1.14
C TYR A 114 4.86 15.08 2.47
N LYS A 115 5.98 15.78 2.66
CA LYS A 115 6.19 16.56 3.89
C LYS A 115 5.11 17.66 4.00
N GLY A 116 4.29 17.59 5.05
CA GLY A 116 3.11 18.48 5.21
C GLY A 116 1.83 17.96 4.53
N GLY A 117 1.83 16.72 4.06
CA GLY A 117 0.67 16.06 3.46
C GLY A 117 0.41 16.44 2.01
N ILE A 118 -0.65 15.85 1.44
CA ILE A 118 -0.97 16.00 0.02
C ILE A 118 -1.32 17.44 -0.39
N ASN A 119 -1.91 18.22 0.51
CA ASN A 119 -2.22 19.63 0.26
C ASN A 119 -0.94 20.47 0.12
N ALA A 120 0.09 20.19 0.92
CA ALA A 120 1.38 20.85 0.79
C ALA A 120 2.06 20.49 -0.54
N PHE A 121 1.89 19.25 -1.01
CA PHE A 121 2.37 18.85 -2.33
C PHE A 121 1.67 19.60 -3.47
N TYR A 122 0.34 19.72 -3.43
CA TYR A 122 -0.39 20.53 -4.42
C TYR A 122 0.00 22.01 -4.39
N LYS A 123 0.31 22.55 -3.21
CA LYS A 123 0.85 23.90 -3.07
C LYS A 123 2.25 24.03 -3.70
N TYR A 124 3.12 23.05 -3.46
CA TYR A 124 4.42 22.96 -4.13
C TYR A 124 4.27 22.95 -5.65
N LEU A 125 3.38 22.11 -6.19
CA LEU A 125 3.10 22.03 -7.62
C LEU A 125 2.63 23.38 -8.16
N GLY A 126 1.62 24.00 -7.52
CA GLY A 126 1.10 25.30 -7.94
C GLY A 126 2.16 26.42 -7.94
N ASN A 127 3.14 26.37 -7.03
CA ASN A 127 4.24 27.33 -6.99
C ASN A 127 5.38 27.01 -7.97
N SER A 128 5.49 25.76 -8.42
CA SER A 128 6.60 25.29 -9.26
C SER A 128 6.24 25.23 -10.73
N ILE A 129 4.95 25.12 -11.05
CA ILE A 129 4.43 25.06 -12.42
C ILE A 129 4.64 26.40 -13.12
N ARG A 130 5.19 26.30 -14.34
CA ARG A 130 5.33 27.38 -15.31
C ARG A 130 4.41 27.06 -16.47
N TYR A 131 3.37 27.86 -16.65
CA TYR A 131 2.41 27.62 -17.71
C TYR A 131 3.10 27.76 -19.09
N PRO A 132 3.05 26.74 -19.98
CA PRO A 132 3.69 26.83 -21.28
C PRO A 132 3.09 27.95 -22.14
N SER A 133 3.93 28.73 -22.82
CA SER A 133 3.48 29.87 -23.65
C SER A 133 2.50 29.46 -24.75
N ASP A 134 2.71 28.28 -25.33
CA ASP A 134 1.92 27.80 -26.47
C ASP A 134 0.52 27.35 -26.00
N ALA A 135 0.46 26.75 -24.81
CA ALA A 135 -0.80 26.42 -24.15
C ALA A 135 -1.56 27.70 -23.76
N TYR A 136 -0.85 28.72 -23.28
CA TYR A 136 -1.44 30.01 -22.92
C TYR A 136 -2.04 30.73 -24.14
N LYS A 137 -1.27 30.88 -25.22
CA LYS A 137 -1.73 31.51 -26.48
C LYS A 137 -2.92 30.78 -27.10
N SER A 138 -2.98 29.46 -26.95
CA SER A 138 -4.01 28.61 -27.53
C SER A 138 -5.22 28.40 -26.62
N GLY A 139 -5.25 29.00 -25.42
CA GLY A 139 -6.37 28.83 -24.49
C GLY A 139 -6.52 27.41 -23.92
N ILE A 140 -5.49 26.57 -24.03
CA ILE A 140 -5.57 25.15 -23.66
C ILE A 140 -5.44 25.02 -22.15
N SER A 141 -6.37 24.31 -21.52
CA SER A 141 -6.38 24.00 -20.08
C SER A 141 -6.86 22.56 -19.85
N GLY A 142 -6.59 22.00 -18.66
CA GLY A 142 -7.02 20.62 -18.36
C GLY A 142 -6.38 20.02 -17.12
N SER A 143 -6.53 18.71 -16.98
CA SER A 143 -5.92 17.93 -15.90
C SER A 143 -5.08 16.80 -16.46
N VAL A 144 -3.76 16.89 -16.29
CA VAL A 144 -2.82 15.84 -16.66
C VAL A 144 -2.80 14.82 -15.53
N HIS A 145 -2.93 13.53 -15.84
CA HIS A 145 -2.75 12.49 -14.82
C HIS A 145 -1.33 11.95 -14.93
N VAL A 146 -0.59 12.04 -13.82
CA VAL A 146 0.80 11.62 -13.74
C VAL A 146 0.90 10.41 -12.80
N SER A 147 1.60 9.39 -13.26
CA SER A 147 2.01 8.24 -12.48
C SER A 147 3.49 8.34 -12.15
N PHE A 148 3.87 8.03 -10.91
CA PHE A 148 5.26 8.03 -10.48
C PHE A 148 5.47 7.06 -9.32
N THR A 149 6.72 6.68 -9.08
CA THR A 149 7.11 5.80 -7.99
C THR A 149 7.74 6.63 -6.88
N ILE A 150 7.32 6.42 -5.63
CA ILE A 150 8.08 6.84 -4.45
C ILE A 150 9.02 5.71 -4.07
N GLU A 151 10.31 6.01 -4.13
CA GLU A 151 11.40 5.11 -3.79
C GLU A 151 11.54 4.91 -2.28
N LYS A 152 12.29 3.89 -1.89
CA LYS A 152 12.57 3.57 -0.48
C LYS A 152 13.31 4.70 0.27
N ASP A 153 14.03 5.55 -0.45
CA ASP A 153 14.72 6.74 0.08
C ASP A 153 13.87 8.02 -0.01
N GLY A 154 12.60 7.89 -0.42
CA GLY A 154 11.66 8.98 -0.59
C GLY A 154 11.78 9.75 -1.90
N LYS A 155 12.73 9.41 -2.78
CA LYS A 155 12.82 10.09 -4.09
C LYS A 155 11.67 9.70 -5.01
N VAL A 156 11.35 10.61 -5.92
CA VAL A 156 10.42 10.33 -7.02
C VAL A 156 11.20 9.74 -8.19
N SER A 157 10.67 8.68 -8.79
CA SER A 157 11.20 8.03 -10.00
C SER A 157 10.05 7.59 -10.92
N ASP A 158 10.39 7.06 -12.11
CA ASP A 158 9.44 6.47 -13.07
C ASP A 158 8.23 7.35 -13.40
N VAL A 159 8.47 8.66 -13.53
CA VAL A 159 7.40 9.64 -13.78
C VAL A 159 6.91 9.52 -15.22
N THR A 160 5.62 9.25 -15.39
CA THR A 160 4.96 9.02 -16.68
C THR A 160 3.60 9.69 -16.73
N VAL A 161 3.18 10.16 -17.90
CA VAL A 161 1.83 10.67 -18.12
C VAL A 161 0.92 9.51 -18.48
N VAL A 162 -0.15 9.31 -17.71
CA VAL A 162 -1.17 8.28 -17.96
C VAL A 162 -2.43 8.86 -18.60
N LYS A 163 -2.67 10.17 -18.46
CA LYS A 163 -3.69 10.90 -19.19
C LYS A 163 -3.13 12.25 -19.63
N SER A 164 -2.93 12.38 -20.93
CA SER A 164 -2.40 13.56 -21.61
C SER A 164 -3.48 14.63 -21.79
N VAL A 165 -3.06 15.89 -21.83
CA VAL A 165 -3.89 17.03 -22.26
C VAL A 165 -3.29 17.68 -23.49
N PHE A 166 -2.01 18.08 -23.41
CA PHE A 166 -1.30 18.78 -24.47
C PHE A 166 0.20 18.67 -24.20
N GLY A 167 1.00 18.35 -25.23
CA GLY A 167 2.42 18.00 -25.07
C GLY A 167 3.21 18.94 -24.15
N PRO A 168 3.20 20.27 -24.39
CA PRO A 168 3.87 21.23 -23.51
C PRO A 168 3.36 21.23 -22.05
N ILE A 169 2.07 21.00 -21.81
CA ILE A 169 1.52 20.90 -20.44
C ILE A 169 1.98 19.59 -19.78
N ASP A 170 1.98 18.50 -20.54
CA ASP A 170 2.42 17.19 -20.09
C ASP A 170 3.91 17.20 -19.70
N GLU A 171 4.77 17.81 -20.53
CA GLU A 171 6.19 18.00 -20.26
C GLU A 171 6.43 18.80 -18.98
N GLU A 172 5.67 19.87 -18.77
CA GLU A 172 5.76 20.68 -17.56
C GLU A 172 5.32 19.89 -16.32
N ALA A 173 4.25 19.08 -16.43
CA ALA A 173 3.80 18.19 -15.37
C ALA A 173 4.88 17.17 -14.99
N LEU A 174 5.53 16.55 -15.99
CA LEU A 174 6.66 15.64 -15.77
C LEU A 174 7.83 16.34 -15.08
N ARG A 175 8.17 17.57 -15.49
CA ARG A 175 9.28 18.35 -14.91
C ARG A 175 9.07 18.63 -13.42
N VAL A 176 7.90 19.13 -13.03
CA VAL A 176 7.64 19.52 -11.63
C VAL A 176 7.54 18.32 -10.68
N VAL A 177 7.02 17.19 -11.17
CA VAL A 177 6.92 15.95 -10.39
C VAL A 177 8.31 15.31 -10.23
N ASN A 178 9.11 15.26 -11.29
CA ASN A 178 10.51 14.80 -11.20
C ASN A 178 11.36 15.68 -10.25
N ALA A 179 11.09 16.99 -10.23
CA ALA A 179 11.78 17.93 -9.35
C ALA A 179 11.24 17.93 -7.90
N SER A 180 10.25 17.09 -7.59
CA SER A 180 9.65 17.04 -6.25
C SER A 180 10.71 16.78 -5.18
N PRO A 181 10.65 17.51 -4.04
CA PRO A 181 11.39 17.14 -2.84
C PRO A 181 11.10 15.71 -2.41
N LYS A 182 12.00 15.15 -1.60
CA LYS A 182 11.84 13.80 -1.03
C LYS A 182 10.56 13.69 -0.21
N TRP A 183 9.86 12.58 -0.42
CA TRP A 183 8.70 12.14 0.32
C TRP A 183 9.13 11.29 1.52
N ILE A 184 8.24 11.15 2.49
CA ILE A 184 8.29 10.05 3.46
C ILE A 184 7.89 8.79 2.69
N PRO A 185 8.76 7.75 2.63
CA PRO A 185 8.46 6.54 1.87
C PRO A 185 7.29 5.77 2.51
N GLY A 186 6.66 4.91 1.72
CA GLY A 186 5.72 3.94 2.27
C GLY A 186 6.48 2.91 3.11
N MET A 187 5.85 2.43 4.18
CA MET A 187 6.41 1.38 5.04
C MET A 187 5.53 0.15 5.02
N GLN A 188 6.15 -1.03 5.06
CA GLN A 188 5.49 -2.31 5.28
C GLN A 188 6.33 -3.11 6.26
N ARG A 189 5.74 -3.48 7.40
CA ARG A 189 6.41 -4.20 8.50
C ARG A 189 7.75 -3.57 8.89
N GLY A 190 7.75 -2.24 9.09
CA GLY A 190 8.94 -1.46 9.46
C GLY A 190 9.95 -1.21 8.33
N LEU A 191 9.77 -1.81 7.16
CA LEU A 191 10.67 -1.64 6.01
C LEU A 191 10.14 -0.61 5.02
N PRO A 192 11.01 0.27 4.48
CA PRO A 192 10.62 1.14 3.38
C PRO A 192 10.40 0.34 2.10
N VAL A 193 9.26 0.59 1.45
CA VAL A 193 8.83 -0.06 0.21
C VAL A 193 8.63 0.95 -0.91
N LYS A 194 8.86 0.50 -2.14
CA LYS A 194 8.54 1.30 -3.33
C LYS A 194 7.04 1.30 -3.54
N VAL A 195 6.45 2.47 -3.79
CA VAL A 195 5.00 2.60 -3.98
C VAL A 195 4.71 3.43 -5.22
N LYS A 196 3.88 2.90 -6.11
CA LYS A 196 3.39 3.63 -7.28
C LYS A 196 2.21 4.52 -6.88
N TYR A 197 2.25 5.77 -7.33
CA TYR A 197 1.28 6.80 -7.00
C TYR A 197 0.73 7.43 -8.29
N ASN A 198 -0.55 7.83 -8.28
CA ASN A 198 -1.21 8.46 -9.42
C ASN A 198 -1.95 9.70 -8.94
N ILE A 199 -1.69 10.85 -9.57
CA ILE A 199 -2.33 12.12 -9.22
C ILE A 199 -2.84 12.84 -10.47
N PRO A 200 -3.97 13.56 -10.36
CA PRO A 200 -4.32 14.60 -11.30
C PRO A 200 -3.58 15.91 -10.95
N ILE A 201 -3.02 16.59 -11.96
CA ILE A 201 -2.45 17.94 -11.87
C ILE A 201 -3.24 18.86 -12.78
N SER A 202 -3.90 19.86 -12.18
CA SER A 202 -4.76 20.79 -12.91
C SER A 202 -3.97 21.99 -13.40
N PHE A 203 -4.07 22.26 -14.70
CA PHE A 203 -3.57 23.46 -15.37
C PHE A 203 -4.77 24.31 -15.76
N LYS A 204 -4.88 25.49 -15.18
CA LYS A 204 -5.94 26.46 -15.46
C LYS A 204 -5.31 27.80 -15.80
N LEU A 205 -5.85 28.45 -16.83
CA LEU A 205 -5.60 29.85 -17.10
C LEU A 205 -6.21 30.66 -15.97
N ARG A 206 -5.44 31.61 -15.43
CA ARG A 206 -5.92 32.58 -14.45
C ARG A 206 -6.18 33.91 -15.14
#